data_AF-A0A8G2BYP2-F1
#
_entry.id   AF-A0A8G2BYP2-F1
#
_cell.length_a   1.000
_cell.length_b   1.000
_cell.length_c   1.000
_cell.angle_alpha   90.00
_cell.angle_beta   90.00
_cell.angle_gamma   90.00
#
_symmetry.space_group_name_H-M   'P 1'
#
loop_
_entity.id
_entity.type
_entity.pdbx_description
1 polymer ?
#
loop_
_entity_poly.entity_id
_entity_poly.type
_entity_poly.pdbx_seq_one_letter_code
_entity_poly.pdbx_strand_id
1 'polypeptide(L)'
;MKRYCQTLDLKDDENLIQEYTHWHSPEHIWPEIPQGIRAVGILNMEIYRLGTRLFMIVETPDDFDWNTAFARLATMEKQAEWEAFVDQFQKAAPGSNSSEKWQRMECIFKLPQPNKLNEDNK
;
A
#
# COMPACT_ATOMS: atom_id res chain seq x y z
N MET A 1 -5.53 -16.05 -0.43
CA MET A 1 -5.09 -14.65 -0.60
C MET A 1 -5.10 -13.94 0.75
N LYS A 2 -4.00 -13.27 1.10
CA LYS A 2 -3.89 -12.39 2.27
C LYS A 2 -4.09 -10.93 1.86
N ARG A 3 -4.65 -10.13 2.77
CA ARG A 3 -4.86 -8.69 2.60
C ARG A 3 -4.20 -7.93 3.72
N TYR A 4 -3.42 -6.91 3.38
CA TYR A 4 -2.81 -5.96 4.31
C TYR A 4 -3.45 -4.60 4.11
N CYS A 5 -3.77 -3.94 5.20
CA CYS A 5 -4.38 -2.62 5.23
C CYS A 5 -3.44 -1.69 5.99
N GLN A 6 -3.08 -0.56 5.40
CA GLN A 6 -2.19 0.44 6.01
C GLN A 6 -2.78 1.84 5.90
N THR A 7 -2.43 2.71 6.85
CA THR A 7 -2.79 4.12 6.81
C THR A 7 -1.55 4.99 6.94
N LEU A 8 -1.59 6.16 6.30
CA LEU A 8 -0.59 7.21 6.39
C LEU A 8 -1.29 8.56 6.30
N ASP A 9 -0.75 9.61 6.93
CA ASP A 9 -1.25 10.98 6.74
C ASP A 9 -0.30 11.76 5.83
N LEU A 10 -0.86 12.55 4.92
CA LEU A 10 -0.16 13.59 4.17
C LEU A 10 0.00 14.85 5.03
N LYS A 11 0.95 15.70 4.64
CA LYS A 11 1.02 17.07 5.16
C LYS A 11 -0.27 17.81 4.80
N ASP A 12 -0.78 18.61 5.72
CA ASP A 12 -2.02 19.37 5.55
C ASP A 12 -1.76 20.63 4.71
N ASP A 13 -1.47 20.40 3.42
CA ASP A 13 -1.19 21.41 2.41
C ASP A 13 -1.84 20.96 1.10
N GLU A 14 -2.77 21.77 0.58
CA GLU A 14 -3.56 21.41 -0.61
C GLU A 14 -2.70 21.17 -1.85
N ASN A 15 -1.60 21.92 -2.03
CA ASN A 15 -0.72 21.75 -3.18
C ASN A 15 0.04 20.43 -3.09
N LEU A 16 0.60 20.11 -1.92
CA LEU A 16 1.30 18.85 -1.70
C LEU A 16 0.38 17.62 -1.87
N ILE A 17 -0.88 17.74 -1.45
CA ILE A 17 -1.89 16.68 -1.64
C ILE A 17 -2.21 16.48 -3.13
N GLN A 18 -2.33 17.59 -3.90
CA GLN A 18 -2.56 17.53 -5.34
C GLN A 18 -1.38 16.90 -6.06
N GLU A 19 -0.14 17.29 -5.71
CA GLU A 19 1.07 16.70 -6.28
C GLU A 19 1.18 15.20 -5.95
N TYR A 20 0.95 14.80 -4.70
CA TYR A 20 0.94 13.39 -4.33
C TYR A 20 -0.05 12.59 -5.18
N THR A 21 -1.27 13.11 -5.36
CA THR A 21 -2.32 12.48 -6.16
C THR A 21 -1.94 12.42 -7.64
N HIS A 22 -1.37 13.51 -8.18
CA HIS A 22 -0.89 13.59 -9.55
C HIS A 22 0.16 12.52 -9.84
N TRP A 23 1.19 12.41 -9.01
CA TRP A 23 2.27 11.44 -9.21
C TRP A 23 1.82 9.99 -9.02
N HIS A 24 0.78 9.73 -8.23
CA HIS A 24 0.17 8.41 -8.11
C HIS A 24 -0.91 8.12 -9.16
N SER A 25 -1.16 9.03 -10.11
CA SER A 25 -2.13 8.79 -11.19
C SER A 25 -1.55 7.82 -12.23
N PRO A 26 -2.40 7.03 -12.93
CA PRO A 26 -1.95 6.09 -13.95
C PRO A 26 -1.09 6.70 -15.06
N GLU A 27 -1.28 8.00 -15.34
CA GLU A 27 -0.58 8.73 -16.40
C GLU A 27 0.82 9.21 -15.98
N HIS A 28 1.08 9.40 -14.69
CA HIS A 28 2.32 10.03 -14.18
C HIS A 28 3.16 9.14 -13.27
N ILE A 29 2.59 8.05 -12.76
CA ILE A 29 3.33 7.06 -11.97
C ILE A 29 4.54 6.55 -12.76
N TRP A 30 5.71 6.51 -12.11
CA TRP A 30 6.91 5.99 -12.74
C TRP A 30 6.73 4.49 -13.01
N PRO A 31 6.94 4.00 -14.24
CA PRO A 31 6.58 2.64 -14.63
C PRO A 31 7.34 1.55 -13.85
N GLU A 32 8.54 1.85 -13.33
CA GLU A 32 9.36 0.96 -12.51
C GLU A 32 8.69 0.62 -11.17
N ILE A 33 7.81 1.50 -10.69
CA ILE A 33 7.14 1.34 -9.39
C ILE A 33 6.13 0.19 -9.40
N PRO A 34 5.09 0.19 -10.26
CA PRO A 34 4.19 -0.95 -10.38
C PRO A 34 4.92 -2.21 -10.87
N GLN A 35 5.95 -2.08 -11.71
CA GLN A 35 6.75 -3.24 -12.14
C GLN A 35 7.47 -3.91 -10.96
N GLY A 36 8.12 -3.14 -10.09
CA GLY A 36 8.78 -3.66 -8.90
C GLY A 36 7.79 -4.30 -7.92
N ILE A 37 6.66 -3.63 -7.66
CA ILE A 37 5.57 -4.15 -6.81
C ILE A 37 5.09 -5.53 -7.31
N ARG A 38 4.88 -5.66 -8.62
CA ARG A 38 4.49 -6.94 -9.24
C ARG A 38 5.60 -7.98 -9.13
N ALA A 39 6.85 -7.60 -9.37
CA ALA A 39 8.01 -8.49 -9.37
C ALA A 39 8.31 -9.11 -8.00
N VAL A 40 7.89 -8.46 -6.89
CA VAL A 40 7.99 -9.02 -5.54
C VAL A 40 6.79 -9.88 -5.13
N GLY A 41 5.80 -10.06 -6.01
CA GLY A 41 4.68 -10.99 -5.83
C GLY A 41 3.38 -10.37 -5.31
N ILE A 42 3.25 -9.03 -5.31
CA ILE A 42 2.00 -8.36 -4.92
C ILE A 42 0.97 -8.49 -6.07
N LEU A 43 -0.22 -9.00 -5.73
CA LEU A 43 -1.31 -9.30 -6.68
C LEU A 43 -2.22 -8.11 -6.93
N ASN A 44 -2.46 -7.28 -5.92
CA ASN A 44 -3.15 -6.01 -6.08
C ASN A 44 -2.65 -4.98 -5.06
N MET A 45 -2.68 -3.70 -5.43
CA MET A 45 -2.38 -2.59 -4.53
C MET A 45 -3.23 -1.39 -4.91
N GLU A 46 -3.93 -0.82 -3.93
CA GLU A 46 -4.80 0.34 -4.08
C GLU A 46 -4.50 1.33 -2.96
N ILE A 47 -4.56 2.63 -3.27
CA ILE A 47 -4.49 3.70 -2.27
C ILE A 47 -5.75 4.55 -2.41
N TYR A 48 -6.49 4.67 -1.32
CA TYR A 48 -7.64 5.56 -1.16
C TYR A 48 -7.27 6.76 -0.31
N ARG A 49 -7.91 7.92 -0.52
CA ARG A 49 -7.67 9.13 0.26
C ARG A 49 -8.96 9.70 0.83
N LEU A 50 -8.92 10.11 2.10
CA LEU A 50 -9.93 10.93 2.79
C LEU A 50 -9.24 12.12 3.46
N GLY A 51 -9.41 13.33 2.92
CA GLY A 51 -8.67 14.49 3.40
C GLY A 51 -7.15 14.25 3.30
N THR A 52 -6.41 14.42 4.39
CA THR A 52 -4.98 14.10 4.43
C THR A 52 -4.68 12.60 4.60
N ARG A 53 -5.67 11.79 4.99
CA ARG A 53 -5.46 10.38 5.31
C ARG A 53 -5.47 9.51 4.06
N LEU A 54 -4.42 8.72 3.89
CA LEU A 54 -4.33 7.65 2.92
C LEU A 54 -4.65 6.30 3.56
N PHE A 55 -5.28 5.43 2.78
CA PHE A 55 -5.58 4.06 3.12
C PHE A 55 -5.11 3.15 1.99
N MET A 56 -4.06 2.38 2.22
CA MET A 56 -3.52 1.42 1.26
C MET A 56 -4.04 0.01 1.55
N ILE A 57 -4.49 -0.68 0.51
CA ILE A 57 -4.84 -2.10 0.54
C ILE A 57 -3.85 -2.84 -0.35
N VAL A 58 -3.25 -3.91 0.16
CA VAL A 58 -2.35 -4.80 -0.59
C VAL A 58 -2.86 -6.22 -0.53
N GLU A 59 -2.98 -6.88 -1.68
CA GLU A 59 -3.37 -8.27 -1.79
C GLU A 59 -2.20 -9.14 -2.26
N THR A 60 -2.01 -10.26 -1.59
CA THR A 60 -0.85 -11.15 -1.80
C THR A 60 -1.26 -12.62 -1.80
N PRO A 61 -0.39 -13.53 -2.26
CA PRO A 61 -0.51 -14.96 -2.00
C PRO A 61 -0.57 -15.27 -0.48
N ASP A 62 -1.07 -16.45 -0.13
CA ASP A 62 -1.18 -16.87 1.28
C ASP A 62 0.17 -17.18 1.93
N ASP A 63 1.16 -17.59 1.15
CA ASP A 63 2.52 -17.87 1.58
C ASP A 63 3.46 -16.64 1.49
N PHE A 64 2.91 -15.46 1.18
CA PHE A 64 3.70 -14.23 1.03
C PHE A 64 4.42 -13.82 2.32
N ASP A 65 5.74 -13.65 2.22
CA ASP A 65 6.57 -13.04 3.26
C ASP A 65 6.74 -11.54 2.98
N TRP A 66 6.07 -10.74 3.79
CA TRP A 66 6.08 -9.29 3.68
C TRP A 66 7.47 -8.68 3.85
N ASN A 67 8.23 -9.13 4.85
CA ASN A 67 9.50 -8.48 5.18
C ASN A 67 10.52 -8.76 4.07
N THR A 68 10.58 -10.01 3.61
CA THR A 68 11.45 -10.40 2.49
C THR A 68 11.07 -9.68 1.20
N ALA A 69 9.78 -9.59 0.88
CA ALA A 69 9.31 -8.93 -0.34
C ALA A 69 9.62 -7.42 -0.35
N PHE A 70 9.35 -6.70 0.75
CA PHE A 70 9.61 -5.27 0.82
C PHE A 70 11.11 -4.95 0.93
N ALA A 71 11.92 -5.80 1.58
CA ALA A 71 13.37 -5.66 1.58
C ALA A 71 13.94 -5.79 0.15
N ARG A 72 13.43 -6.75 -0.63
CA ARG A 72 13.80 -6.88 -2.05
C ARG A 72 13.31 -5.67 -2.85
N LEU A 73 12.06 -5.24 -2.66
CA LEU A 73 11.48 -4.10 -3.37
C LEU A 73 12.35 -2.86 -3.21
N ALA A 74 12.80 -2.55 -1.99
CA ALA A 74 13.64 -1.40 -1.70
C ALA A 74 14.98 -1.35 -2.47
N THR A 75 15.44 -2.49 -3.01
CA THR A 75 16.66 -2.58 -3.83
C THR A 75 16.41 -2.52 -5.33
N MET A 76 15.15 -2.51 -5.77
CA MET A 76 14.81 -2.48 -7.19
C MET A 76 14.94 -1.08 -7.77
N GLU A 77 15.06 -1.02 -9.09
CA GLU A 77 15.23 0.22 -9.85
C GLU A 77 14.16 1.26 -9.49
N LYS A 78 14.59 2.50 -9.23
CA LYS A 78 13.75 3.66 -8.87
C LYS A 78 12.94 3.56 -7.58
N GLN A 79 12.90 2.42 -6.88
CA GLN A 79 12.08 2.27 -5.68
C GLN A 79 12.58 3.17 -4.54
N ALA A 80 13.88 3.26 -4.34
CA ALA A 80 14.47 4.11 -3.31
C ALA A 80 14.32 5.61 -3.65
N GLU A 81 14.51 5.98 -4.91
CA GLU A 81 14.33 7.35 -5.38
C GLU A 81 12.86 7.79 -5.33
N TRP A 82 11.94 6.90 -5.68
CA TRP A 82 10.51 7.15 -5.56
C TRP A 82 10.10 7.34 -4.10
N GLU A 83 10.53 6.46 -3.19
CA GLU A 83 10.26 6.61 -1.75
C GLU A 83 10.80 7.96 -1.22
N ALA A 84 12.02 8.33 -1.58
CA ALA A 84 12.60 9.62 -1.19
C ALA A 84 11.84 10.82 -1.77
N PHE A 85 11.36 10.71 -3.01
CA PHE A 85 10.56 11.73 -3.67
C PHE A 85 9.19 11.88 -2.99
N VAL A 86 8.47 10.79 -2.75
CA VAL A 86 7.12 10.88 -2.18
C VAL A 86 7.11 11.21 -0.69
N ASP A 87 8.23 10.99 0.01
CA ASP A 87 8.40 11.34 1.43
C ASP A 87 8.14 12.82 1.71
N GLN A 88 8.46 13.71 0.75
CA GLN A 88 8.26 15.14 0.92
C GLN A 88 6.79 15.54 1.11
N PHE A 89 5.84 14.71 0.69
CA PHE A 89 4.40 14.93 0.84
C PHE A 89 3.82 14.36 2.14
N GLN A 90 4.51 13.40 2.75
CA GLN A 90 4.00 12.60 3.85
C GLN A 90 4.22 13.31 5.21
N LYS A 91 3.27 13.15 6.13
CA LYS A 91 3.37 13.63 7.50
C LYS A 91 4.11 12.61 8.35
N ALA A 92 5.43 12.57 8.18
CA ALA A 92 6.34 11.73 8.95
C ALA A 92 7.38 12.59 9.69
N ALA A 93 7.91 12.07 10.80
CA ALA A 93 9.05 12.72 11.45
C ALA A 93 10.30 12.58 10.56
N PRO A 94 11.21 13.57 10.52
CA PRO A 94 12.45 13.48 9.76
C PRO A 94 13.22 12.20 10.11
N GLY A 95 13.54 11.39 9.10
CA GLY A 95 14.26 10.13 9.27
C GLY A 95 13.40 8.91 9.63
N SER A 96 12.07 9.02 9.63
CA SER A 96 11.19 7.85 9.83
C SER A 96 11.33 6.86 8.69
N ASN A 97 11.39 5.56 9.00
CA ASN A 97 11.39 4.52 7.97
C ASN A 97 9.96 4.24 7.46
N SER A 98 9.82 3.60 6.29
CA SER A 98 8.51 3.37 5.66
C SER A 98 7.49 2.64 6.55
N SER A 99 7.96 1.76 7.46
CA SER A 99 7.09 1.03 8.40
C SER A 99 6.56 1.90 9.55
N GLU A 100 7.27 2.98 9.88
CA GLU A 100 6.81 4.00 10.85
C GLU A 100 5.82 4.97 10.20
N LYS A 101 5.97 5.23 8.90
CA LYS A 101 5.05 6.08 8.12
C LYS A 101 3.73 5.38 7.82
N TRP A 102 3.79 4.17 7.24
CA TRP A 102 2.62 3.37 6.89
C TRP A 102 2.25 2.41 8.01
N GLN A 103 1.27 2.81 8.82
CA GLN A 103 0.83 2.05 9.97
C GLN A 103 -0.14 0.94 9.55
N ARG A 104 0.15 -0.30 9.95
CA ARG A 104 -0.77 -1.43 9.74
C ARG A 104 -2.05 -1.26 10.55
N MET A 105 -3.17 -1.59 9.92
CA MET A 105 -4.49 -1.58 10.53
C MET A 105 -4.94 -3.01 10.86
N GLU A 106 -5.65 -3.14 11.99
CA GLU A 106 -6.26 -4.40 12.40
C GLU A 106 -7.58 -4.63 11.66
N CYS A 107 -7.75 -5.81 11.05
CA CYS A 107 -9.01 -6.22 10.48
C CYS A 107 -9.94 -6.74 11.59
N ILE A 108 -10.88 -5.90 12.03
CA ILE A 108 -11.81 -6.23 13.12
C ILE A 108 -13.05 -7.02 12.66
N PHE A 109 -13.33 -7.01 11.35
CA PHE A 109 -14.45 -7.72 10.76
C PHE A 109 -14.15 -8.12 9.32
N LYS A 110 -14.47 -9.37 8.99
CA LYS A 110 -14.51 -9.88 7.63
C LYS A 110 -15.82 -10.62 7.47
N LEU A 111 -16.59 -10.29 6.44
CA LEU A 111 -17.81 -11.02 6.14
C LEU A 111 -17.45 -12.50 5.93
N PRO A 112 -17.99 -13.44 6.71
CA PRO A 112 -17.78 -14.85 6.48
C PRO A 112 -18.23 -15.22 5.07
N GLN A 113 -17.55 -16.16 4.44
CA GLN A 113 -18.11 -16.72 3.21
C GLN A 113 -19.49 -17.32 3.54
N PRO A 114 -20.48 -17.16 2.65
CA PRO A 114 -21.76 -17.82 2.84
C PRO A 114 -21.48 -19.33 2.98
N ASN A 115 -21.71 -19.88 4.18
CA ASN A 115 -21.56 -21.31 4.39
C ASN A 115 -22.48 -22.04 3.41
N LYS A 116 -21.99 -23.18 2.90
CA LYS A 116 -22.78 -24.25 2.29
C LYS A 116 -23.80 -24.80 3.31
N LEU A 117 -24.78 -24.01 3.71
CA LEU A 117 -25.75 -24.37 4.75
C LEU A 117 -26.81 -25.38 4.28
N ASN A 118 -26.70 -25.94 3.07
CA ASN A 118 -27.76 -26.75 2.44
C ASN A 118 -27.26 -28.00 1.68
N GLU A 119 -26.18 -28.68 2.08
CA GLU A 119 -25.80 -29.95 1.39
C GLU A 119 -25.95 -31.23 2.25
N ASP A 120 -26.10 -31.17 3.57
CA ASP A 120 -26.17 -32.38 4.42
C ASP A 120 -27.58 -32.74 4.93
N ASN A 121 -28.65 -32.23 4.31
CA ASN A 121 -30.04 -32.62 4.62
C ASN A 121 -30.77 -33.20 3.39
N LYS A 122 -30.18 -34.21 2.74
CA LYS A 122 -30.92 -35.06 1.80
C LYS A 122 -30.46 -36.51 1.82
#